data_AF-A0A7W0FTH6-F1
#
_entry.id   AF-A0A7W0FTH6-F1
#
_cell.length_a   1.000
_cell.length_b   1.000
_cell.length_c   1.000
_cell.angle_alpha   90.00
_cell.angle_beta   90.00
_cell.angle_gamma   90.00
#
_symmetry.space_group_name_H-M   'P 1'
#
loop_
_entity.id
_entity.type
_entity.pdbx_description
1 polymer ?
#
loop_
_entity_poly.entity_id
_entity_poly.type
_entity_poly.pdbx_seq_one_letter_code
_entity_poly.pdbx_strand_id
1 'polypeptide(L)' 'MQDRGIMPSVIENTISVGKCFKSSGGVSKYFDQENKVLVYVGEHNQIITVYPGSK' A
#
# COMPACT_ATOMS: atom_id res chain seq x y z
N MET A 1 -1.79 19.64 3.07
CA MET A 1 -1.34 18.39 2.41
C MET A 1 -0.38 17.71 3.37
N GLN A 2 -0.73 16.54 3.90
CA GLN A 2 0.15 15.81 4.83
C GLN A 2 1.25 15.13 4.02
N ASP A 3 2.42 15.76 3.98
CA ASP A 3 3.61 15.17 3.40
C ASP A 3 4.10 14.03 4.32
N ARG A 4 3.65 12.80 4.03
CA ARG A 4 4.04 11.57 4.74
C ARG A 4 5.29 10.91 4.13
N GLY A 5 6.03 11.63 3.28
CA GLY A 5 7.23 11.11 2.61
C GLY A 5 6.95 10.08 1.50
N ILE A 6 5.68 9.71 1.27
CA ILE A 6 5.24 8.88 0.15
C ILE A 6 4.14 9.64 -0.58
N MET A 7 4.33 9.84 -1.88
CA MET A 7 3.36 10.55 -2.71
C MET A 7 2.06 9.74 -2.81
N PRO A 8 0.87 10.36 -2.67
CA PRO A 8 -0.41 9.63 -2.73
C PRO A 8 -0.58 8.79 -4.00
N SER A 9 -0.10 9.28 -5.14
CA SER A 9 -0.13 8.55 -6.42
C SER A 9 0.67 7.24 -6.39
N VAL A 10 1.74 7.16 -5.59
CA VAL A 10 2.52 5.92 -5.41
C VAL A 10 1.68 4.90 -4.65
N ILE A 11 0.90 5.34 -3.66
CA ILE A 11 0.01 4.47 -2.89
C ILE A 11 -1.11 3.94 -3.79
N GLU A 12 -1.76 4.82 -4.55
CA GLU A 12 -2.82 4.46 -5.50
C GLU A 12 -2.30 3.48 -6.57
N ASN A 13 -1.13 3.76 -7.15
CA ASN A 13 -0.48 2.86 -8.09
C ASN A 13 -0.17 1.50 -7.45
N THR A 14 0.37 1.49 -6.22
CA THR A 14 0.68 0.25 -5.50
C THR A 14 -0.57 -0.62 -5.29
N ILE A 15 -1.72 -0.01 -4.98
CA ILE A 15 -2.98 -0.74 -4.84
C ILE A 15 -3.49 -1.26 -6.19
N SER A 16 -3.30 -0.49 -7.27
CA SER A 16 -3.81 -0.81 -8.61
C SER A 16 -3.00 -1.89 -9.34
N VAL A 17 -1.67 -1.84 -9.27
CA VAL A 17 -0.79 -2.72 -10.06
C VAL A 17 0.15 -3.57 -9.20
N GLY A 18 0.28 -3.25 -7.91
CA GLY A 18 1.15 -3.99 -7.00
C GLY A 18 0.68 -5.41 -6.74
N LYS A 19 1.61 -6.25 -6.29
CA LYS A 19 1.32 -7.65 -5.94
C LYS A 19 0.41 -7.71 -4.73
N CYS A 20 -0.81 -8.19 -4.93
CA CYS A 20 -1.81 -8.36 -3.88
C CYS A 20 -1.63 -9.69 -3.13
N PHE A 21 -1.59 -9.60 -1.81
CA PHE A 21 -1.63 -10.72 -0.88
C PHE A 21 -2.85 -10.54 0.02
N LYS A 22 -3.92 -11.27 -0.27
CA LYS A 22 -5.12 -11.27 0.56
C LYS A 22 -4.85 -12.10 1.82
N SER A 23 -5.11 -11.52 2.99
CA SER A 23 -5.10 -12.24 4.26
C SER A 23 -6.53 -12.58 4.69
N SER A 24 -6.72 -13.69 5.40
CA SER A 24 -8.05 -14.18 5.80
C SER A 24 -8.79 -13.31 6.82
N GLY A 25 -8.17 -12.23 7.31
CA GLY A 25 -8.73 -11.34 8.35
C GLY A 25 -9.25 -9.99 7.84
N GLY A 26 -9.72 -9.91 6.59
CA GLY A 26 -10.27 -8.66 6.01
C GLY A 26 -9.21 -7.62 5.64
N VAL A 27 -7.93 -7.97 5.70
CA VAL A 27 -6.80 -7.09 5.33
C VAL A 27 -6.08 -7.65 4.12
N SER A 28 -5.97 -6.82 3.09
CA SER A 28 -5.19 -7.07 1.87
C SER A 28 -3.88 -6.28 1.92
N LYS A 29 -2.78 -6.93 1.55
CA LYS A 29 -1.46 -6.32 1.49
C LYS A 29 -1.04 -6.18 0.02
N TYR A 30 -0.66 -4.98 -0.39
CA TYR A 30 -0.21 -4.66 -1.73
C TYR A 30 1.26 -4.27 -1.69
N PHE A 31 2.08 -4.91 -2.51
CA PHE A 31 3.50 -4.61 -2.61
C PHE A 31 3.87 -4.14 -4.00
N ASP A 32 4.44 -2.94 -4.09
CA ASP A 32 5.07 -2.41 -5.28
C ASP A 32 6.58 -2.66 -5.20
N GLN A 33 7.10 -3.46 -6.12
CA GLN A 33 8.51 -3.81 -6.18
C GLN A 33 9.39 -2.66 -6.71
N GLU A 34 8.85 -1.79 -7.57
CA GLU A 34 9.58 -0.69 -8.20
C GLU A 34 9.85 0.42 -7.18
N ASN A 35 8.80 0.87 -6.51
CA ASN A 35 8.89 1.88 -5.46
C ASN A 35 9.30 1.29 -4.10
N LYS A 36 9.40 -0.04 -4.01
CA LYS A 36 9.57 -0.82 -2.77
C LYS A 36 8.51 -0.46 -1.71
N VAL A 37 7.28 -0.09 -2.08
CA VAL A 37 6.25 0.33 -1.12
C VAL A 37 5.33 -0.82 -0.76
N LEU A 38 4.95 -0.91 0.51
CA LEU A 38 3.99 -1.88 1.02
C LEU A 38 2.77 -1.16 1.61
N VAL A 39 1.58 -1.45 1.09
CA VAL A 39 0.32 -0.84 1.52
C VAL A 39 -0.58 -1.92 2.11
N TYR A 40 -1.11 -1.68 3.30
CA TYR A 40 -2.13 -2.50 3.92
C TYR A 40 -3.49 -1.82 3.77
N VAL A 41 -4.42 -2.52 3.14
CA VAL A 41 -5.79 -2.07 2.89
C VAL A 41 -6.74 -2.98 3.65
N GLY A 42 -7.58 -2.40 4.50
CA GLY A 42 -8.62 -3.11 5.22
C GLY A 42 -9.89 -3.28 4.42
N GLU A 43 -10.96 -3.64 5.12
CA GLU A 43 -12.30 -3.66 4.55
C GLU A 43 -12.72 -2.25 4.09
N HIS A 44 -13.61 -2.19 3.09
CA HIS A 44 -14.08 -0.94 2.48
C HIS A 44 -12.97 -0.05 1.88
N ASN A 45 -11.87 -0.63 1.40
CA ASN A 45 -10.74 0.09 0.78
C ASN A 45 -10.06 1.12 1.71
N GLN A 46 -10.19 0.96 3.02
CA GLN A 46 -9.51 1.82 3.97
C GLN A 46 -8.01 1.52 3.99
N ILE A 47 -7.17 2.52 3.75
CA ILE A 47 -5.71 2.38 3.94
C ILE A 47 -5.43 2.35 5.44
N ILE A 48 -4.96 1.21 5.93
CA ILE A 48 -4.60 1.01 7.34
C ILE A 48 -3.21 1.59 7.60
N THR A 49 -2.22 1.11 6.84
CA THR A 49 -0.81 1.46 7.03
C THR A 49 -0.08 1.43 5.70
N VAL A 50 0.90 2.32 5.54
CA VAL A 50 1.86 2.31 4.44
C VAL A 50 3.26 2.21 5.01
N TYR A 51 4.03 1.23 4.54
CA TYR A 51 5.46 1.11 4.83
C TYR A 51 6.25 1.48 3.58
N PRO A 52 7.10 2.54 3.64
CA PRO A 52 8.14 2.72 2.65
C PRO A 52 9.15 1.58 2.82
N GLY A 53 9.48 0.88 1.74
CA GLY A 53 10.59 -0.05 1.76
C GLY A 53 11.87 0.74 1.98
N SER A 54 12.61 0.35 3.01
CA SER A 54 13.95 0.86 3.26
C SER A 54 14.80 0.63 1.99
N LYS A 55 15.53 1.67 1.58
CA LYS A 55 16.41 1.65 0.41
C LYS A 55 17.37 0.46 0.44
#